data_AF-A0A958C5Y0-F1
#
_entry.id   AF-A0A958C5Y0-F1
#
_cell.length_a   1.000
_cell.length_b   1.000
_cell.length_c   1.000
_cell.angle_alpha   90.00
_cell.angle_beta   90.00
_cell.angle_gamma   90.00
#
_symmetry.space_group_name_H-M   'P 1'
#
loop_
_entity.id
_entity.type
_entity.pdbx_description
1 polymer ?
#
loop_
_entity_poly.entity_id
_entity_poly.type
_entity_poly.pdbx_seq_one_letter_code
_entity_poly.pdbx_strand_id
1 'polypeptide(L)'
;ALPEDVDVALVRQPRTALLGGDAGLFAVCRPEATTPTATVAEGVYVFVVSPASGFAEHAPVVGFNGNGVASDCDHSYAVEGVRFALVGLDLAQINFVNATIRDELVQLLTQTSPASRARLRNGLAHLCFGTQEAAGFAVDPFRLPSGQSPLTSHGLIDWMRSRGDLTECDVPLALLLWTTTGVQFVDLWSVRRKLLTPPVSAVWPLQSGMRRPAEGEAAFLQFQAQIADMIGSGAFGATLTQLHALDLFRYLPAAGLVPLATNRYQGFELADFFAGMEVPSPVHITGDELAALLRMAHNFPPIDLGRAQQELVWTYYVRENMEGIAASGSTIPPQPYVVFSSGHMPYVGQARYSLDHWDFANYA
;
A
#
# COMPACT_ATOMS: atom_id res chain seq x y z
N ALA A 1 -7.67 -22.62 -11.67
CA ALA A 1 -9.14 -22.67 -11.55
C ALA A 1 -9.46 -23.86 -10.66
N LEU A 2 -10.28 -23.68 -9.63
CA LEU A 2 -10.75 -24.82 -8.83
C LEU A 2 -11.68 -25.68 -9.72
N PRO A 3 -11.62 -27.01 -9.60
CA PRO A 3 -12.36 -27.92 -10.48
C PRO A 3 -13.87 -27.93 -10.25
N GLU A 4 -14.36 -27.33 -9.17
CA GLU A 4 -15.77 -27.24 -8.82
C GLU A 4 -16.10 -25.86 -8.25
N ASP A 5 -17.38 -25.45 -8.33
CA ASP A 5 -17.89 -24.25 -7.68
C ASP A 5 -17.89 -24.49 -6.17
N VAL A 6 -17.14 -23.67 -5.43
CA VAL A 6 -17.02 -23.76 -3.97
C VAL A 6 -17.82 -22.63 -3.34
N ASP A 7 -18.88 -23.00 -2.61
CA ASP A 7 -19.62 -22.07 -1.76
C ASP A 7 -18.80 -21.74 -0.50
N VAL A 8 -18.45 -20.47 -0.34
CA VAL A 8 -17.69 -19.97 0.81
C VAL A 8 -18.61 -19.14 1.70
N ALA A 9 -18.75 -19.54 2.97
CA ALA A 9 -19.49 -18.77 3.97
C ALA A 9 -18.52 -18.08 4.94
N LEU A 10 -18.72 -16.77 5.17
CA LEU A 10 -17.99 -16.05 6.22
C LEU A 10 -18.60 -16.38 7.58
N VAL A 11 -17.88 -17.14 8.39
CA VAL A 11 -18.30 -17.47 9.76
C VAL A 11 -17.43 -16.68 10.74
N ARG A 12 -18.06 -15.96 11.67
CA ARG A 12 -17.34 -15.33 12.78
C ARG A 12 -17.09 -16.40 13.83
N GLN A 13 -15.83 -16.81 14.02
CA GLN A 13 -15.51 -17.69 15.14
C GLN A 13 -15.81 -16.94 16.44
N PRO A 14 -16.62 -17.53 17.33
CA PRO A 14 -16.78 -17.01 18.67
C PRO A 14 -15.43 -17.01 19.35
N ARG A 15 -15.11 -15.94 20.10
CA ARG A 15 -13.94 -15.95 20.99
C ARG A 15 -14.19 -17.11 21.95
N THR A 16 -13.37 -18.15 21.84
CA THR A 16 -13.48 -19.38 22.62
C THR A 16 -13.78 -19.03 24.07
N ALA A 17 -15.03 -19.26 24.50
CA ALA A 17 -15.26 -19.46 25.91
C ALA A 17 -14.37 -20.63 26.27
N LEU A 18 -13.40 -20.40 27.16
CA LEU A 18 -12.82 -21.47 27.95
C LEU A 18 -14.01 -22.23 28.53
N LEU A 19 -14.34 -23.39 27.95
CA LEU A 19 -15.26 -24.34 28.55
C LEU A 19 -14.53 -24.88 29.78
N GLY A 20 -14.54 -24.10 30.85
CA GLY A 20 -14.53 -24.64 32.19
C GLY A 20 -15.71 -25.59 32.31
N GLY A 21 -15.46 -26.78 32.85
CA GLY A 21 -16.47 -27.81 33.02
C GLY A 21 -17.70 -27.30 33.77
N ASP A 22 -18.87 -27.88 33.49
CA ASP A 22 -19.29 -29.05 34.24
C ASP A 22 -20.58 -29.70 33.69
N ALA A 23 -20.73 -30.97 34.07
CA ALA A 23 -21.95 -31.77 34.21
C ALA A 23 -22.82 -32.00 32.96
N GLY A 24 -22.65 -33.17 32.34
CA GLY A 24 -23.55 -33.69 31.33
C GLY A 24 -25.02 -33.67 31.77
N LEU A 25 -25.86 -33.08 30.92
CA LEU A 25 -27.27 -33.35 30.66
C LEU A 25 -27.70 -32.36 29.57
N PHE A 26 -28.34 -32.88 28.52
CA PHE A 26 -28.72 -32.16 27.29
C PHE A 26 -29.24 -30.73 27.54
N ALA A 27 -28.55 -29.74 26.95
CA ALA A 27 -29.04 -28.37 26.84
C ALA A 27 -29.11 -27.96 25.37
N VAL A 28 -30.16 -27.21 25.02
CA VAL A 28 -30.30 -26.55 23.71
C VAL A 28 -29.11 -25.61 23.54
N CYS A 29 -28.34 -25.78 22.46
CA CYS A 29 -27.29 -24.85 22.08
C CYS A 29 -27.89 -23.45 22.05
N ARG A 30 -27.55 -22.60 23.03
CA ARG A 30 -27.86 -21.17 22.92
C ARG A 30 -27.01 -20.68 21.74
N PRO A 31 -27.60 -20.14 20.67
CA PRO A 31 -26.80 -19.39 19.72
C PRO A 31 -26.11 -18.29 20.54
N GLU A 32 -24.78 -18.25 20.47
CA GLU A 32 -24.04 -17.18 21.10
C GLU A 32 -24.62 -15.85 20.61
N ALA A 33 -24.79 -14.94 21.56
CA ALA A 33 -25.42 -13.67 21.31
C ALA A 33 -24.79 -13.01 20.08
N THR A 34 -25.60 -12.80 19.04
CA THR A 34 -25.28 -12.09 17.80
C THR A 34 -24.97 -10.60 18.01
N THR A 35 -24.87 -10.15 19.25
CA THR A 35 -24.50 -8.78 19.57
C THR A 35 -22.99 -8.60 19.39
N PRO A 36 -22.54 -7.72 18.48
CA PRO A 36 -21.12 -7.49 18.25
C PRO A 36 -20.51 -6.77 19.46
N THR A 37 -19.90 -7.52 20.39
CA THR A 37 -19.22 -6.95 21.57
C THR A 37 -17.76 -6.58 21.34
N ALA A 38 -17.23 -6.73 20.12
CA ALA A 38 -15.90 -6.25 19.78
C ALA A 38 -16.02 -4.95 18.97
N THR A 39 -16.14 -3.82 19.67
CA THR A 39 -15.77 -2.53 19.09
C THR A 39 -14.28 -2.57 18.79
N VAL A 40 -13.91 -2.58 17.51
CA VAL A 40 -12.51 -2.44 17.08
C VAL A 40 -12.02 -1.08 17.61
N ALA A 41 -10.91 -1.08 18.35
CA ALA A 41 -10.35 0.15 18.88
C ALA A 41 -9.95 1.08 17.73
N GLU A 42 -9.95 2.39 17.95
CA GLU A 42 -9.41 3.31 16.95
C GLU A 42 -7.91 3.03 16.75
N GLY A 43 -7.45 3.04 15.51
CA GLY A 43 -6.05 2.81 15.22
C GLY A 43 -5.76 2.39 13.79
N VAL A 44 -4.48 2.14 13.55
CA VAL A 44 -3.96 1.61 12.29
C VAL A 44 -3.89 0.10 12.39
N TYR A 45 -4.31 -0.60 11.34
CA TYR A 45 -4.34 -2.05 11.30
C TYR A 45 -3.77 -2.58 9.99
N VAL A 46 -3.11 -3.74 10.06
CA VAL A 46 -2.86 -4.58 8.89
C VAL A 46 -3.96 -5.63 8.83
N PHE A 47 -4.71 -5.63 7.74
CA PHE A 47 -5.70 -6.65 7.43
C PHE A 47 -5.00 -7.85 6.80
N VAL A 48 -5.11 -9.02 7.41
CA VAL A 48 -4.44 -10.24 6.97
C VAL A 48 -5.43 -11.36 6.73
N VAL A 49 -5.04 -12.28 5.85
CA VAL A 49 -5.66 -13.58 5.70
C VAL A 49 -4.65 -14.66 6.07
N SER A 50 -5.09 -15.63 6.87
CA SER A 50 -4.28 -16.76 7.35
C SER A 50 -5.01 -18.07 7.08
N PRO A 51 -4.29 -19.19 6.89
CA PRO A 51 -4.95 -20.50 6.88
C PRO A 51 -5.65 -20.74 8.21
N ALA A 52 -6.82 -21.36 8.15
CA ALA A 52 -7.57 -21.82 9.30
C ALA A 52 -8.10 -23.22 9.01
N SER A 53 -8.05 -24.10 9.99
CA SER A 53 -8.72 -25.39 9.92
C SER A 53 -9.56 -25.58 11.17
N GLY A 54 -10.60 -26.38 11.04
CA GLY A 54 -11.48 -26.71 12.13
C GLY A 54 -12.26 -27.96 11.80
N PHE A 55 -13.16 -28.31 12.70
CA PHE A 55 -14.07 -29.41 12.49
C PHE A 55 -15.48 -28.87 12.27
N ALA A 56 -16.24 -29.49 11.38
CA ALA A 56 -17.61 -29.12 11.07
C ALA A 56 -18.53 -30.33 11.14
N GLU A 57 -19.80 -30.01 11.41
CA GLU A 57 -20.88 -30.99 11.59
C GLU A 57 -20.57 -32.00 12.72
N HIS A 58 -21.52 -32.89 12.99
CA HIS A 58 -21.35 -33.95 13.98
C HIS A 58 -21.95 -35.25 13.42
N ALA A 59 -21.21 -36.35 13.55
CA ALA A 59 -21.67 -37.69 13.27
C ALA A 59 -21.62 -38.56 14.55
N PRO A 60 -22.54 -39.51 14.70
CA PRO A 60 -22.44 -40.53 15.73
C PRO A 60 -21.14 -41.31 15.58
N VAL A 61 -20.37 -41.43 16.65
CA VAL A 61 -19.13 -42.21 16.69
C VAL A 61 -19.25 -43.39 17.66
N VAL A 62 -18.60 -44.48 17.29
CA VAL A 62 -18.53 -45.69 18.11
C VAL A 62 -17.15 -45.73 18.74
N GLY A 63 -17.08 -45.61 20.06
CA GLY A 63 -15.84 -45.82 20.79
C GLY A 63 -15.33 -47.26 20.64
N PHE A 64 -14.03 -47.48 20.80
CA PHE A 64 -13.39 -48.79 20.63
C PHE A 64 -14.01 -49.91 21.50
N ASN A 65 -14.68 -49.56 22.61
CA ASN A 65 -15.35 -50.49 23.52
C ASN A 65 -16.89 -50.54 23.34
N GLY A 66 -17.45 -49.92 22.30
CA GLY A 66 -18.88 -49.69 22.15
C GLY A 66 -19.70 -50.83 21.53
N ASN A 67 -19.11 -51.99 21.23
CA ASN A 67 -19.78 -53.13 20.58
C ASN A 67 -20.57 -52.76 19.29
N GLY A 68 -20.10 -51.76 18.53
CA GLY A 68 -20.78 -51.31 17.31
C GLY A 68 -21.97 -50.36 17.55
N VAL A 69 -22.23 -49.96 18.79
CA VAL A 69 -23.30 -49.01 19.15
C VAL A 69 -22.70 -47.62 19.34
N ALA A 70 -23.16 -46.65 18.55
CA ALA A 70 -22.76 -45.26 18.70
C ALA A 70 -23.24 -44.74 20.05
N SER A 71 -22.30 -44.27 20.87
CA SER A 71 -22.56 -43.77 22.23
C SER A 71 -22.24 -42.28 22.37
N ASP A 72 -21.43 -41.73 21.46
CA ASP A 72 -21.04 -40.34 21.42
C ASP A 72 -21.29 -39.75 20.03
N CYS A 73 -21.31 -38.43 19.94
CA CYS A 73 -21.26 -37.69 18.68
C CYS A 73 -19.96 -36.89 18.63
N ASP A 74 -19.21 -37.03 17.55
CA ASP A 74 -17.98 -36.28 17.30
C ASP A 74 -18.06 -35.67 15.90
N HIS A 75 -17.09 -34.86 15.52
CA HIS A 75 -17.11 -34.16 14.25
C HIS A 75 -17.04 -35.11 13.04
N SER A 76 -17.88 -34.87 12.04
CA SER A 76 -17.94 -35.68 10.82
C SER A 76 -16.91 -35.26 9.77
N TYR A 77 -16.54 -33.98 9.75
CA TYR A 77 -15.65 -33.42 8.74
C TYR A 77 -14.55 -32.56 9.36
N ALA A 78 -13.32 -32.72 8.85
CA ALA A 78 -12.29 -31.70 8.93
C ALA A 78 -12.52 -30.69 7.80
N VAL A 79 -12.54 -29.40 8.12
CA VAL A 79 -12.74 -28.32 7.16
C VAL A 79 -11.51 -27.42 7.15
N GLU A 80 -11.04 -27.13 5.95
CA GLU A 80 -9.98 -26.17 5.68
C GLU A 80 -10.59 -24.87 5.16
N GLY A 81 -10.01 -23.75 5.55
CA GLY A 81 -10.47 -22.44 5.15
C GLY A 81 -9.45 -21.36 5.47
N VAL A 82 -9.93 -20.12 5.55
CA VAL A 82 -9.10 -18.96 5.87
C VAL A 82 -9.75 -18.11 6.94
N ARG A 83 -8.92 -17.49 7.78
CA ARG A 83 -9.32 -16.51 8.78
C ARG A 83 -8.86 -15.14 8.33
N PHE A 84 -9.77 -14.17 8.44
CA PHE A 84 -9.43 -12.76 8.31
C PHE A 84 -9.19 -12.16 9.69
N ALA A 85 -8.09 -11.42 9.85
CA ALA A 85 -7.75 -10.78 11.11
C ALA A 85 -7.29 -9.33 10.88
N LEU A 86 -7.54 -8.49 11.89
CA LEU A 86 -6.97 -7.16 12.01
C LEU A 86 -5.85 -7.20 13.04
N VAL A 87 -4.63 -6.94 12.61
CA VAL A 87 -3.46 -6.87 13.49
C VAL A 87 -3.16 -5.40 13.74
N GLY A 88 -3.31 -4.97 14.99
CA GLY A 88 -3.15 -3.57 15.39
C GLY A 88 -1.71 -3.11 15.35
N LEU A 89 -1.50 -1.89 14.91
CA LEU A 89 -0.20 -1.24 14.85
C LEU A 89 -0.12 -0.12 15.88
N ASP A 90 0.81 -0.27 16.84
CA ASP A 90 1.20 0.81 17.74
C ASP A 90 2.39 1.58 17.13
N LEU A 91 2.10 2.76 16.59
CA LEU A 91 3.09 3.64 15.96
C LEU A 91 4.19 4.09 16.95
N ALA A 92 3.89 4.19 18.25
CA ALA A 92 4.86 4.63 19.24
C ALA A 92 5.97 3.59 19.49
N GLN A 93 5.69 2.31 19.21
CA GLN A 93 6.63 1.21 19.40
C GLN A 93 7.55 0.98 18.20
N ILE A 94 7.31 1.66 17.08
CA ILE A 94 8.13 1.53 15.88
C ILE A 94 9.52 2.11 16.16
N ASN A 95 10.56 1.30 15.94
CA ASN A 95 11.94 1.63 16.27
C ASN A 95 12.93 1.45 15.10
N PHE A 96 12.46 1.03 13.93
CA PHE A 96 13.28 0.91 12.72
C PHE A 96 13.33 2.19 11.88
N VAL A 97 12.51 3.19 12.22
CA VAL A 97 12.52 4.54 11.63
C VAL A 97 13.07 5.57 12.62
N ASN A 98 13.44 6.75 12.13
CA ASN A 98 13.89 7.83 13.02
C ASN A 98 12.73 8.37 13.87
N ALA A 99 13.08 8.98 15.01
CA ALA A 99 12.10 9.54 15.94
C ALA A 99 11.23 10.61 15.28
N THR A 100 11.79 11.47 14.43
CA THR A 100 11.06 12.55 13.74
C THR A 100 9.90 12.03 12.90
N ILE A 101 10.11 10.99 12.08
CA ILE A 101 9.07 10.40 11.23
C ILE A 101 8.02 9.70 12.10
N ARG A 102 8.45 8.96 13.12
CA ARG A 102 7.53 8.31 14.05
C ARG A 102 6.63 9.33 14.74
N ASP A 103 7.20 10.42 15.25
CA ASP A 103 6.48 11.45 15.98
C ASP A 103 5.53 12.21 15.03
N GLU A 104 5.92 12.45 13.77
CA GLU A 104 5.05 12.98 12.71
C GLU A 104 3.83 12.08 12.47
N LEU A 105 4.03 10.77 12.33
CA LEU A 105 2.94 9.81 12.11
C LEU A 105 1.98 9.73 13.30
N VAL A 106 2.51 9.73 14.52
CA VAL A 106 1.70 9.76 15.76
C VAL A 106 0.88 11.04 15.82
N GLN A 107 1.45 12.20 15.47
CA GLN A 107 0.70 13.45 15.40
C GLN A 107 -0.39 13.41 14.33
N LEU A 108 -0.08 12.93 13.12
CA LEU A 108 -1.05 12.81 12.03
C LEU A 108 -2.22 11.88 12.36
N LEU A 109 -2.00 10.85 13.19
CA LEU A 109 -3.07 9.95 13.65
C LEU A 109 -4.19 10.71 14.39
N THR A 110 -3.83 11.75 15.14
CA THR A 110 -4.77 12.59 15.91
C THR A 110 -5.53 13.60 15.05
N GLN A 111 -5.08 13.86 13.83
CA GLN A 111 -5.66 14.87 12.94
C GLN A 111 -6.73 14.26 12.04
N THR A 112 -7.83 14.99 11.81
CA THR A 112 -8.99 14.50 11.04
C THR A 112 -9.13 15.14 9.67
N SER A 113 -8.28 16.13 9.32
CA SER A 113 -8.39 16.82 8.02
C SER A 113 -8.10 15.86 6.84
N PRO A 114 -8.75 16.03 5.68
CA PRO A 114 -8.49 15.20 4.50
C PRO A 114 -7.01 15.19 4.09
N ALA A 115 -6.33 16.34 4.14
CA ALA A 115 -4.90 16.44 3.85
C ALA A 115 -4.05 15.66 4.85
N SER A 116 -4.31 15.79 6.15
CA SER A 116 -3.62 15.02 7.20
C SER A 116 -3.82 13.52 7.03
N ARG A 117 -5.04 13.08 6.64
CA ARG A 117 -5.33 11.66 6.37
C ARG A 117 -4.61 11.14 5.13
N ALA A 118 -4.54 11.94 4.07
CA ALA A 118 -3.75 11.63 2.87
C ALA A 118 -2.25 11.49 3.21
N ARG A 119 -1.70 12.42 3.98
CA ARG A 119 -0.31 12.40 4.42
C ARG A 119 0.00 11.21 5.32
N LEU A 120 -0.88 10.91 6.27
CA LEU A 120 -0.77 9.73 7.13
C LEU A 120 -0.76 8.43 6.31
N ARG A 121 -1.70 8.28 5.37
CA ARG A 121 -1.78 7.11 4.49
C ARG A 121 -0.48 6.90 3.71
N ASN A 122 0.04 7.97 3.10
CA ASN A 122 1.30 7.92 2.38
C ASN A 122 2.48 7.57 3.31
N GLY A 123 2.61 8.22 4.46
CA GLY A 123 3.68 7.94 5.41
C GLY A 123 3.67 6.49 5.92
N LEU A 124 2.49 5.95 6.24
CA LEU A 124 2.35 4.54 6.65
C LEU A 124 2.67 3.57 5.51
N ALA A 125 2.30 3.89 4.27
CA ALA A 125 2.69 3.07 3.12
C ALA A 125 4.21 2.97 2.98
N HIS A 126 4.93 4.07 3.21
CA HIS A 126 6.39 4.11 3.18
C HIS A 126 7.08 3.40 4.34
N LEU A 127 6.40 3.22 5.49
CA LEU A 127 6.84 2.24 6.50
C LEU A 127 6.78 0.81 5.95
N CYS A 128 5.72 0.45 5.23
CA CYS A 128 5.59 -0.87 4.61
C CYS A 128 6.59 -1.09 3.46
N PHE A 129 6.96 -0.04 2.73
CA PHE A 129 8.03 -0.08 1.72
C PHE A 129 9.44 -0.10 2.33
N GLY A 130 9.58 0.13 3.65
CA GLY A 130 10.89 0.25 4.32
C GLY A 130 11.78 1.32 3.70
N THR A 131 11.18 2.44 3.28
CA THR A 131 11.86 3.48 2.49
C THR A 131 13.06 4.07 3.24
N GLN A 132 12.94 4.25 4.54
CA GLN A 132 14.01 4.82 5.35
C GLN A 132 15.15 3.82 5.56
N GLU A 133 14.86 2.54 5.82
CA GLU A 133 15.90 1.53 5.94
C GLU A 133 16.67 1.36 4.62
N ALA A 134 15.96 1.33 3.50
CA ALA A 134 16.55 1.23 2.17
C ALA A 134 17.49 2.42 1.86
N ALA A 135 17.14 3.63 2.29
CA ALA A 135 18.01 4.80 2.15
C ALA A 135 19.34 4.66 2.93
N GLY A 136 19.34 3.91 4.04
CA GLY A 136 20.53 3.63 4.83
C GLY A 136 21.59 2.82 4.07
N PHE A 137 21.21 2.07 3.03
CA PHE A 137 22.16 1.29 2.22
C PHE A 137 23.19 2.17 1.51
N ALA A 138 22.76 3.32 0.98
CA ALA A 138 23.66 4.24 0.29
C ALA A 138 24.65 4.92 1.26
N VAL A 139 24.29 5.01 2.54
CA VAL A 139 25.14 5.58 3.60
C VAL A 139 26.23 4.59 4.01
N ASP A 140 25.88 3.33 4.24
CA ASP A 140 26.84 2.28 4.61
C ASP A 140 26.43 0.91 4.05
N PRO A 141 26.83 0.58 2.81
CA PRO A 141 26.48 -0.69 2.18
C PRO A 141 27.27 -1.88 2.77
N PHE A 142 28.30 -1.61 3.58
CA PHE A 142 29.14 -2.64 4.22
C PHE A 142 28.73 -2.93 5.66
N ARG A 143 27.66 -2.30 6.15
CA ARG A 143 27.04 -2.64 7.42
C ARG A 143 26.41 -4.03 7.35
N LEU A 144 27.18 -5.04 7.75
CA LEU A 144 26.78 -6.46 7.69
C LEU A 144 26.66 -7.08 9.09
N PRO A 145 25.61 -6.77 9.87
CA PRO A 145 25.38 -7.45 11.14
C PRO A 145 25.31 -8.97 10.90
N SER A 146 26.13 -9.73 11.64
CA SER A 146 26.22 -11.18 11.49
C SER A 146 26.54 -11.66 10.07
N GLY A 147 27.24 -10.83 9.26
CA GLY A 147 27.66 -11.18 7.90
C GLY A 147 26.57 -11.06 6.84
N GLN A 148 25.42 -10.46 7.14
CA GLN A 148 24.31 -10.27 6.20
C GLN A 148 23.87 -8.80 6.14
N SER A 149 23.29 -8.38 5.01
CA SER A 149 22.71 -7.04 4.90
C SER A 149 21.46 -6.92 5.77
N PRO A 150 21.23 -5.77 6.44
CA PRO A 150 19.99 -5.53 7.17
C PRO A 150 18.76 -5.44 6.24
N LEU A 151 18.95 -5.42 4.91
CA LEU A 151 17.86 -5.30 3.93
C LEU A 151 17.38 -6.64 3.38
N THR A 152 17.88 -7.76 3.90
CA THR A 152 17.27 -9.08 3.66
C THR A 152 15.83 -9.14 4.21
N SER A 153 15.56 -8.40 5.28
CA SER A 153 14.26 -8.29 5.95
C SER A 153 14.10 -6.86 6.46
N HIS A 154 13.11 -6.11 5.97
CA HIS A 154 12.93 -4.68 6.27
C HIS A 154 11.48 -4.22 6.05
N GLY A 155 11.15 -3.03 6.56
CA GLY A 155 9.82 -2.46 6.51
C GLY A 155 8.86 -3.05 7.53
N LEU A 156 7.67 -2.46 7.60
CA LEU A 156 6.69 -2.70 8.64
C LEU A 156 6.29 -4.17 8.79
N ILE A 157 6.02 -4.86 7.68
CA ILE A 157 5.52 -6.25 7.72
C ILE A 157 6.58 -7.19 8.30
N ASP A 158 7.83 -7.02 7.90
CA ASP A 158 8.94 -7.84 8.39
C ASP A 158 9.25 -7.54 9.86
N TRP A 159 9.15 -6.27 10.26
CA TRP A 159 9.23 -5.87 11.66
C TRP A 159 8.12 -6.51 12.50
N MET A 160 6.87 -6.49 12.05
CA MET A 160 5.75 -7.18 12.73
C MET A 160 5.99 -8.69 12.85
N ARG A 161 6.54 -9.32 11.80
CA ARG A 161 6.94 -10.74 11.85
C ARG A 161 8.02 -11.01 12.88
N SER A 162 9.04 -10.16 12.96
CA SER A 162 10.13 -10.29 13.94
C SER A 162 9.66 -10.22 15.40
N ARG A 163 8.53 -9.54 15.65
CA ARG A 163 7.90 -9.46 16.98
C ARG A 163 6.91 -10.59 17.27
N GLY A 164 6.60 -11.41 16.26
CA GLY A 164 5.59 -12.46 16.34
C GLY A 164 4.14 -11.96 16.23
N ASP A 165 3.91 -10.71 15.81
CA ASP A 165 2.55 -10.23 15.54
C ASP A 165 1.96 -10.85 14.27
N LEU A 166 2.85 -11.17 13.33
CA LEU A 166 2.56 -11.85 12.08
C LEU A 166 3.45 -13.09 11.96
N THR A 167 2.94 -14.11 11.30
CA THR A 167 3.65 -15.34 10.94
C THR A 167 3.97 -15.34 9.44
N GLU A 168 4.72 -16.34 8.99
CA GLU A 168 4.98 -16.56 7.56
C GLU A 168 3.73 -16.99 6.79
N CYS A 169 2.73 -17.55 7.48
CA CYS A 169 1.46 -17.98 6.89
C CYS A 169 0.45 -16.84 6.77
N ASP A 170 0.72 -15.68 7.37
CA ASP A 170 -0.13 -14.51 7.26
C ASP A 170 0.16 -13.76 5.97
N VAL A 171 -0.89 -13.56 5.16
CA VAL A 171 -0.83 -12.80 3.91
C VAL A 171 -1.48 -11.42 4.14
N PRO A 172 -0.68 -10.34 4.17
CA PRO A 172 -1.21 -8.99 4.27
C PRO A 172 -2.02 -8.60 3.03
N LEU A 173 -3.26 -8.15 3.24
CA LEU A 173 -4.19 -7.77 2.20
C LEU A 173 -4.36 -6.26 2.07
N ALA A 174 -4.32 -5.53 3.18
CA ALA A 174 -4.46 -4.08 3.21
C ALA A 174 -3.88 -3.47 4.50
N LEU A 175 -3.48 -2.21 4.43
CA LEU A 175 -3.35 -1.33 5.58
C LEU A 175 -4.61 -0.49 5.70
N LEU A 176 -5.14 -0.28 6.91
CA LEU A 176 -6.31 0.57 7.11
C LEU A 176 -6.22 1.42 8.36
N LEU A 177 -6.92 2.54 8.33
CA LEU A 177 -7.19 3.38 9.48
C LEU A 177 -8.65 3.21 9.89
N TRP A 178 -8.87 2.78 11.13
CA TRP A 178 -10.19 2.64 11.74
C TRP A 178 -10.38 3.72 12.80
N THR A 179 -11.50 4.44 12.75
CA THR A 179 -11.90 5.43 13.76
C THR A 179 -13.33 5.14 14.24
N THR A 180 -13.81 5.91 15.21
CA THR A 180 -15.21 5.93 15.67
C THR A 180 -16.21 6.26 14.56
N THR A 181 -15.78 6.99 13.54
CA THR A 181 -16.58 7.30 12.34
C THR A 181 -16.50 6.21 11.26
N GLY A 182 -15.73 5.14 11.50
CA GLY A 182 -15.56 3.99 10.61
C GLY A 182 -14.20 3.97 9.91
N VAL A 183 -14.11 3.20 8.83
CA VAL A 183 -12.89 3.07 8.03
C VAL A 183 -12.62 4.40 7.31
N GLN A 184 -11.46 4.99 7.56
CA GLN A 184 -11.06 6.26 6.95
C GLN A 184 -10.38 6.06 5.60
N PHE A 185 -9.54 5.03 5.48
CA PHE A 185 -8.96 4.60 4.21
C PHE A 185 -8.57 3.12 4.27
N VAL A 186 -8.46 2.53 3.08
CA VAL A 186 -7.91 1.18 2.86
C VAL A 186 -6.83 1.29 1.80
N ASP A 187 -5.60 0.94 2.15
CA ASP A 187 -4.45 0.95 1.26
C ASP A 187 -3.99 -0.47 0.95
N LEU A 188 -4.30 -0.93 -0.26
CA LEU A 188 -3.94 -2.27 -0.72
C LEU A 188 -2.47 -2.38 -1.10
N TRP A 189 -1.91 -1.34 -1.71
CA TRP A 189 -0.59 -1.35 -2.32
C TRP A 189 0.54 -1.24 -1.31
N SER A 190 0.28 -0.65 -0.15
CA SER A 190 1.24 -0.59 0.95
C SER A 190 1.76 -1.96 1.37
N VAL A 191 0.90 -2.99 1.44
CA VAL A 191 1.26 -4.32 1.96
C VAL A 191 1.23 -5.45 0.93
N ARG A 192 0.47 -5.32 -0.17
CA ARG A 192 0.45 -6.35 -1.23
C ARG A 192 1.74 -6.32 -2.03
N ARG A 193 2.35 -7.50 -2.18
CA ARG A 193 3.57 -7.68 -2.98
C ARG A 193 3.40 -8.86 -3.92
N LYS A 194 4.11 -8.79 -5.05
CA LYS A 194 4.32 -9.96 -5.91
C LYS A 194 5.05 -11.03 -5.10
N LEU A 195 4.80 -12.30 -5.40
CA LEU A 195 5.64 -13.38 -4.91
C LEU A 195 7.00 -13.26 -5.59
N LEU A 196 8.05 -13.13 -4.78
CA LEU A 196 9.41 -12.93 -5.25
C LEU A 196 10.29 -14.08 -4.78
N THR A 197 11.21 -14.48 -5.63
CA THR A 197 12.31 -15.35 -5.23
C THR A 197 13.20 -14.60 -4.24
N PRO A 198 13.69 -15.26 -3.17
CA PRO A 198 14.71 -14.69 -2.30
C PRO A 198 15.94 -14.21 -3.10
N PRO A 199 16.63 -13.16 -2.63
CA PRO A 199 17.85 -12.69 -3.28
C PRO A 199 18.92 -13.78 -3.29
N VAL A 200 19.69 -13.86 -4.37
CA VAL A 200 20.80 -14.83 -4.50
C VAL A 200 21.90 -14.55 -3.45
N SER A 201 22.06 -13.28 -3.06
CA SER A 201 23.01 -12.86 -2.03
C SER A 201 22.30 -12.19 -0.85
N ALA A 202 22.52 -12.72 0.35
CA ALA A 202 22.12 -12.07 1.60
C ALA A 202 22.97 -10.83 1.93
N VAL A 203 24.15 -10.68 1.29
CA VAL A 203 25.03 -9.51 1.45
C VAL A 203 24.61 -8.38 0.52
N TRP A 204 24.15 -8.72 -0.70
CA TRP A 204 23.76 -7.75 -1.73
C TRP A 204 22.29 -7.94 -2.16
N PRO A 205 21.31 -7.86 -1.23
CA PRO A 205 19.93 -8.22 -1.53
C PRO A 205 19.24 -7.22 -2.47
N LEU A 206 19.67 -5.95 -2.49
CA LEU A 206 19.08 -4.93 -3.35
C LEU A 206 19.43 -5.11 -4.83
N GLN A 207 20.61 -5.63 -5.13
CA GLN A 207 21.10 -5.84 -6.50
C GLN A 207 20.77 -7.24 -7.01
N SER A 208 20.79 -8.24 -6.12
CA SER A 208 20.59 -9.66 -6.48
C SER A 208 19.14 -10.14 -6.33
N GLY A 209 18.25 -9.29 -5.81
CA GLY A 209 16.84 -9.60 -5.58
C GLY A 209 15.89 -8.65 -6.31
N MET A 210 14.64 -9.08 -6.45
CA MET A 210 13.58 -8.32 -7.13
C MET A 210 12.71 -7.49 -6.18
N ARG A 211 13.05 -7.47 -4.90
CA ARG A 211 12.24 -6.83 -3.85
C ARG A 211 12.13 -5.33 -4.05
N ARG A 212 13.26 -4.66 -4.28
CA ARG A 212 13.29 -3.21 -4.42
C ARG A 212 12.48 -2.70 -5.64
N PRO A 213 12.63 -3.28 -6.85
CA PRO A 213 11.76 -2.92 -7.98
C PRO A 213 10.27 -3.17 -7.70
N ALA A 214 9.92 -4.26 -7.02
CA ALA A 214 8.53 -4.56 -6.68
C ALA A 214 7.94 -3.56 -5.67
N GLU A 215 8.75 -3.06 -4.74
CA GLU A 215 8.34 -1.97 -3.83
C GLU A 215 8.23 -0.63 -4.54
N GLY A 216 9.09 -0.35 -5.53
CA GLY A 216 8.97 0.81 -6.40
C GLY A 216 7.68 0.81 -7.22
N GLU A 217 7.32 -0.36 -7.79
CA GLU A 217 6.03 -0.56 -8.46
C GLU A 217 4.85 -0.31 -7.52
N ALA A 218 4.92 -0.88 -6.32
CA ALA A 218 3.86 -0.74 -5.33
C ALA A 218 3.73 0.71 -4.83
N ALA A 219 4.83 1.44 -4.65
CA ALA A 219 4.81 2.86 -4.31
C ALA A 219 4.18 3.71 -5.43
N PHE A 220 4.48 3.41 -6.69
CA PHE A 220 3.81 4.02 -7.84
C PHE A 220 2.29 3.76 -7.80
N LEU A 221 1.88 2.50 -7.65
CA LEU A 221 0.46 2.13 -7.62
C LEU A 221 -0.28 2.69 -6.40
N GLN A 222 0.40 2.77 -5.25
CA GLN A 222 -0.11 3.41 -4.04
C GLN A 222 -0.41 4.88 -4.28
N PHE A 223 0.54 5.61 -4.86
CA PHE A 223 0.38 7.01 -5.21
C PHE A 223 -0.79 7.22 -6.20
N GLN A 224 -0.85 6.43 -7.27
CA GLN A 224 -1.92 6.53 -8.26
C GLN A 224 -3.30 6.24 -7.66
N ALA A 225 -3.40 5.22 -6.81
CA ALA A 225 -4.65 4.89 -6.12
C ALA A 225 -5.06 6.00 -5.15
N GLN A 226 -4.10 6.60 -4.44
CA GLN A 226 -4.38 7.71 -3.53
C GLN A 226 -4.83 8.95 -4.30
N ILE A 227 -4.18 9.31 -5.41
CA ILE A 227 -4.61 10.40 -6.30
C ILE A 227 -6.04 10.18 -6.81
N ALA A 228 -6.34 8.97 -7.30
CA ALA A 228 -7.67 8.64 -7.80
C ALA A 228 -8.74 8.73 -6.69
N ASP A 229 -8.42 8.31 -5.47
CA ASP A 229 -9.31 8.39 -4.31
C ASP A 229 -9.54 9.85 -3.87
N MET A 230 -8.51 10.71 -3.90
CA MET A 230 -8.67 12.13 -3.59
C MET A 230 -9.60 12.84 -4.60
N ILE A 231 -9.50 12.48 -5.88
CA ILE A 231 -10.39 13.01 -6.93
C ILE A 231 -11.81 12.43 -6.77
N GLY A 232 -11.93 11.11 -6.58
CA GLY A 232 -13.22 10.41 -6.62
C GLY A 232 -14.05 10.47 -5.33
N SER A 233 -13.43 10.63 -4.15
CA SER A 233 -14.13 10.64 -2.86
C SER A 233 -14.91 11.92 -2.59
N GLY A 234 -14.62 13.00 -3.32
CA GLY A 234 -15.23 14.32 -3.08
C GLY A 234 -14.76 15.02 -1.80
N ALA A 235 -13.86 14.40 -1.02
CA ALA A 235 -13.38 14.93 0.27
C ALA A 235 -12.69 16.29 0.15
N PHE A 236 -12.14 16.60 -1.02
CA PHE A 236 -11.46 17.87 -1.32
C PHE A 236 -12.34 18.84 -2.11
N GLY A 237 -13.42 18.38 -2.75
CA GLY A 237 -14.36 19.23 -3.49
C GLY A 237 -13.68 20.26 -4.40
N ALA A 238 -14.04 21.54 -4.21
CA ALA A 238 -13.51 22.66 -5.00
C ALA A 238 -12.06 23.06 -4.64
N THR A 239 -11.49 22.58 -3.53
CA THR A 239 -10.13 22.95 -3.13
C THR A 239 -9.06 22.07 -3.78
N LEU A 240 -9.44 21.08 -4.59
CA LEU A 240 -8.53 20.13 -5.23
C LEU A 240 -7.42 20.83 -6.05
N THR A 241 -7.76 21.93 -6.71
CA THR A 241 -6.80 22.73 -7.49
C THR A 241 -5.83 23.54 -6.64
N GLN A 242 -6.08 23.70 -5.34
CA GLN A 242 -5.26 24.50 -4.41
C GLN A 242 -4.39 23.62 -3.49
N LEU A 243 -4.34 22.31 -3.74
CA LEU A 243 -3.61 21.39 -2.89
C LEU A 243 -2.15 21.32 -3.32
N HIS A 244 -1.26 21.34 -2.34
CA HIS A 244 0.18 21.16 -2.57
C HIS A 244 0.60 19.74 -2.21
N ALA A 245 1.51 19.16 -2.99
CA ALA A 245 2.06 17.82 -2.74
C ALA A 245 2.74 17.73 -1.36
N LEU A 246 3.39 18.83 -0.93
CA LEU A 246 4.03 18.95 0.38
C LEU A 246 3.06 18.79 1.55
N ASP A 247 1.76 19.07 1.37
CA ASP A 247 0.75 18.93 2.43
C ASP A 247 0.12 17.53 2.44
N LEU A 248 0.09 16.88 1.28
CA LEU A 248 -0.60 15.61 1.05
C LEU A 248 0.30 14.38 1.18
N PHE A 249 1.60 14.54 0.95
CA PHE A 249 2.54 13.42 0.87
C PHE A 249 3.79 13.70 1.70
N ARG A 250 4.28 12.66 2.38
CA ARG A 250 5.62 12.66 2.96
C ARG A 250 6.66 12.22 1.92
N TYR A 251 6.26 11.32 1.04
CA TYR A 251 7.10 10.78 -0.04
C TYR A 251 6.31 10.73 -1.35
N LEU A 252 6.96 11.11 -2.45
CA LEU A 252 6.47 10.80 -3.79
C LEU A 252 7.22 9.57 -4.34
N PRO A 253 6.60 8.73 -5.18
CA PRO A 253 7.34 7.72 -5.92
C PRO A 253 8.41 8.39 -6.80
N ALA A 254 9.39 7.61 -7.28
CA ALA A 254 10.44 8.16 -8.13
C ALA A 254 9.91 8.74 -9.45
N ALA A 255 8.76 8.26 -9.93
CA ALA A 255 7.99 8.90 -10.98
C ALA A 255 6.50 8.65 -10.76
N GLY A 256 5.66 9.55 -11.25
CA GLY A 256 4.21 9.45 -11.13
C GLY A 256 3.49 10.29 -12.18
N LEU A 257 2.18 10.08 -12.28
CA LEU A 257 1.29 10.84 -13.17
C LEU A 257 0.31 11.62 -12.30
N VAL A 258 0.10 12.88 -12.63
CA VAL A 258 -0.83 13.76 -11.92
C VAL A 258 -1.86 14.27 -12.93
N PRO A 259 -3.15 13.89 -12.78
CA PRO A 259 -4.23 14.44 -13.61
C PRO A 259 -4.37 15.93 -13.36
N LEU A 260 -4.45 16.72 -14.44
CA LEU A 260 -4.59 18.17 -14.37
C LEU A 260 -6.05 18.60 -14.47
N ALA A 261 -6.41 19.64 -13.73
CA ALA A 261 -7.74 20.22 -13.78
C ALA A 261 -8.00 20.92 -15.11
N THR A 262 -9.23 20.79 -15.62
CA THR A 262 -9.76 21.64 -16.69
C THR A 262 -11.24 21.91 -16.43
N ASN A 263 -11.87 22.73 -17.27
CA ASN A 263 -13.32 22.93 -17.22
C ASN A 263 -14.14 21.64 -17.39
N ARG A 264 -13.55 20.54 -17.89
CA ARG A 264 -14.23 19.25 -18.11
C ARG A 264 -13.77 18.14 -17.18
N TYR A 265 -12.61 18.30 -16.55
CA TYR A 265 -11.94 17.25 -15.80
C TYR A 265 -11.54 17.74 -14.41
N GLN A 266 -11.82 16.92 -13.40
CA GLN A 266 -11.29 17.14 -12.06
C GLN A 266 -9.83 16.70 -12.02
N GLY A 267 -9.00 17.48 -11.34
CA GLY A 267 -7.58 17.22 -11.19
C GLY A 267 -6.92 18.32 -10.38
N PHE A 268 -5.60 18.35 -10.44
CA PHE A 268 -4.78 19.34 -9.73
C PHE A 268 -4.39 20.48 -10.66
N GLU A 269 -4.15 21.66 -10.09
CA GLU A 269 -3.43 22.71 -10.80
C GLU A 269 -1.93 22.44 -10.71
N LEU A 270 -1.21 22.54 -11.83
CA LEU A 270 0.20 22.14 -11.87
C LEU A 270 1.05 22.99 -10.92
N ALA A 271 0.85 24.31 -10.96
CA ALA A 271 1.63 25.26 -10.17
C ALA A 271 1.39 25.09 -8.67
N ASP A 272 0.15 24.84 -8.26
CA ASP A 272 -0.20 24.61 -6.85
C ASP A 272 0.30 23.23 -6.38
N PHE A 273 0.11 22.17 -7.17
CA PHE A 273 0.54 20.82 -6.76
C PHE A 273 2.03 20.75 -6.43
N PHE A 274 2.88 21.40 -7.22
CA PHE A 274 4.33 21.43 -6.99
C PHE A 274 4.82 22.68 -6.25
N ALA A 275 3.92 23.47 -5.65
CA ALA A 275 4.29 24.67 -4.92
C ALA A 275 5.27 24.33 -3.78
N GLY A 276 6.35 25.11 -3.67
CA GLY A 276 7.40 24.92 -2.67
C GLY A 276 8.47 23.86 -3.02
N MET A 277 8.37 23.23 -4.20
CA MET A 277 9.35 22.27 -4.70
C MET A 277 10.24 22.90 -5.78
N GLU A 278 11.45 22.38 -5.97
CA GLU A 278 12.33 22.78 -7.08
C GLU A 278 11.89 22.08 -8.36
N VAL A 279 11.05 22.75 -9.15
CA VAL A 279 10.46 22.19 -10.38
C VAL A 279 10.71 23.13 -11.56
N PRO A 280 11.57 22.73 -12.52
CA PRO A 280 11.73 23.44 -13.78
C PRO A 280 10.43 23.41 -14.60
N SER A 281 10.32 24.32 -15.58
CA SER A 281 9.20 24.30 -16.53
C SER A 281 9.06 22.93 -17.19
N PRO A 282 7.83 22.41 -17.33
CA PRO A 282 7.62 21.13 -17.97
C PRO A 282 8.13 21.10 -19.41
N VAL A 283 8.71 19.98 -19.80
CA VAL A 283 9.22 19.73 -21.16
C VAL A 283 8.43 18.61 -21.81
N HIS A 284 8.45 18.51 -23.14
CA HIS A 284 7.69 17.48 -23.85
C HIS A 284 8.50 16.18 -23.96
N ILE A 285 7.82 15.05 -23.81
CA ILE A 285 8.34 13.70 -24.06
C ILE A 285 7.34 12.91 -24.92
N THR A 286 7.81 11.84 -25.55
CA THR A 286 6.97 10.94 -26.34
C THR A 286 6.42 9.77 -25.52
N GLY A 287 5.39 9.10 -26.02
CA GLY A 287 4.75 7.97 -25.34
C GLY A 287 5.68 6.76 -25.09
N ASP A 288 6.67 6.52 -25.94
CA ASP A 288 7.68 5.48 -25.72
C ASP A 288 8.65 5.85 -24.60
N GLU A 289 9.03 7.13 -24.49
CA GLU A 289 9.84 7.65 -23.40
C GLU A 289 9.09 7.57 -22.06
N LEU A 290 7.77 7.86 -22.06
CA LEU A 290 6.92 7.67 -20.89
C LEU A 290 6.99 6.23 -20.36
N ALA A 291 6.81 5.24 -21.24
CA ALA A 291 6.81 3.83 -20.85
C ALA A 291 8.19 3.36 -20.34
N ALA A 292 9.28 3.91 -20.88
CA ALA A 292 10.63 3.65 -20.41
C ALA A 292 10.88 4.31 -19.03
N LEU A 293 10.49 5.58 -18.88
CA LEU A 293 10.63 6.36 -17.65
C LEU A 293 9.92 5.68 -16.47
N LEU A 294 8.65 5.29 -16.64
CA LEU A 294 7.87 4.66 -15.58
C LEU A 294 8.49 3.33 -15.14
N ARG A 295 8.91 2.48 -16.09
CA ARG A 295 9.58 1.20 -15.77
C ARG A 295 10.92 1.42 -15.06
N MET A 296 11.68 2.41 -15.50
CA MET A 296 12.95 2.76 -14.89
C MET A 296 12.77 3.23 -13.44
N ALA A 297 11.74 4.04 -13.18
CA ALA A 297 11.45 4.64 -11.86
C ALA A 297 11.35 3.62 -10.72
N HIS A 298 10.98 2.38 -11.01
CA HIS A 298 10.84 1.32 -10.01
C HIS A 298 12.17 1.01 -9.29
N ASN A 299 13.30 1.33 -9.93
CA ASN A 299 14.64 1.11 -9.39
C ASN A 299 15.20 2.33 -8.64
N PHE A 300 14.48 3.45 -8.63
CA PHE A 300 14.94 4.70 -8.01
C PHE A 300 14.28 4.93 -6.65
N PRO A 301 14.98 5.60 -5.71
CA PRO A 301 14.42 5.94 -4.40
C PRO A 301 13.20 6.88 -4.54
N PRO A 302 12.21 6.77 -3.63
CA PRO A 302 11.16 7.78 -3.50
C PRO A 302 11.76 9.16 -3.19
N ILE A 303 11.06 10.21 -3.59
CA ILE A 303 11.40 11.61 -3.29
C ILE A 303 10.90 11.91 -1.88
N ASP A 304 11.79 12.24 -0.95
CA ASP A 304 11.44 12.59 0.44
C ASP A 304 11.13 14.08 0.56
N LEU A 305 9.84 14.39 0.66
CA LEU A 305 9.33 15.75 0.70
C LEU A 305 9.53 16.44 2.05
N GLY A 306 9.89 15.72 3.11
CA GLY A 306 10.14 16.33 4.42
C GLY A 306 11.61 16.60 4.72
N ARG A 307 12.48 16.63 3.69
CA ARG A 307 13.85 17.12 3.82
C ARG A 307 13.88 18.65 3.80
N ALA A 308 14.85 19.23 4.51
CA ALA A 308 15.04 20.68 4.52
C ALA A 308 15.51 21.22 3.15
N GLN A 309 16.32 20.43 2.44
CA GLN A 309 16.70 20.70 1.06
C GLN A 309 15.87 19.79 0.16
N GLN A 310 14.97 20.39 -0.61
CA GLN A 310 14.16 19.68 -1.58
C GLN A 310 15.05 19.24 -2.75
N GLU A 311 14.79 18.05 -3.26
CA GLU A 311 15.44 17.57 -4.47
C GLU A 311 14.72 18.12 -5.70
N LEU A 312 15.46 18.32 -6.78
CA LEU A 312 14.89 18.69 -8.08
C LEU A 312 13.85 17.65 -8.52
N VAL A 313 12.71 18.10 -9.00
CA VAL A 313 11.69 17.24 -9.62
C VAL A 313 11.47 17.69 -11.06
N TRP A 314 11.72 16.78 -11.99
CA TRP A 314 11.44 17.01 -13.40
C TRP A 314 9.96 16.83 -13.69
N THR A 315 9.39 17.68 -14.54
CA THR A 315 8.02 17.54 -15.03
C THR A 315 8.00 17.45 -16.54
N TYR A 316 7.06 16.66 -17.06
CA TYR A 316 6.94 16.36 -18.48
C TYR A 316 5.49 16.38 -18.94
N TYR A 317 5.26 17.00 -20.09
CA TYR A 317 4.04 16.79 -20.88
C TYR A 317 4.26 15.67 -21.89
N VAL A 318 3.25 14.83 -22.08
CA VAL A 318 3.32 13.77 -23.09
C VAL A 318 2.73 14.27 -24.39
N ARG A 319 3.53 14.29 -25.45
CA ARG A 319 3.17 14.85 -26.76
C ARG A 319 1.85 14.28 -27.28
N GLU A 320 1.69 12.96 -27.26
CA GLU A 320 0.48 12.29 -27.76
C GLU A 320 -0.78 12.69 -26.96
N ASN A 321 -0.66 13.00 -25.67
CA ASN A 321 -1.77 13.52 -24.87
C ASN A 321 -2.12 14.95 -25.28
N MET A 322 -1.11 15.81 -25.44
CA MET A 322 -1.28 17.20 -25.86
C MET A 322 -1.86 17.33 -27.27
N GLU A 323 -1.35 16.54 -28.23
CA GLU A 323 -1.90 16.44 -29.58
C GLU A 323 -3.35 15.92 -29.56
N GLY A 324 -3.64 14.90 -28.74
CA GLY A 324 -5.00 14.40 -28.55
C GLY A 324 -5.95 15.48 -28.03
N ILE A 325 -5.52 16.30 -27.08
CA ILE A 325 -6.30 17.44 -26.55
C ILE A 325 -6.53 18.48 -27.66
N ALA A 326 -5.48 18.87 -28.38
CA ALA A 326 -5.53 19.89 -29.42
C ALA A 326 -6.42 19.45 -30.61
N ALA A 327 -6.34 18.18 -31.01
CA ALA A 327 -7.12 17.63 -32.12
C ALA A 327 -8.60 17.41 -31.79
N SER A 328 -8.97 17.36 -30.51
CA SER A 328 -10.33 16.99 -30.10
C SER A 328 -11.37 18.07 -30.41
N GLY A 329 -11.00 19.35 -30.49
CA GLY A 329 -11.94 20.42 -30.85
C GLY A 329 -13.25 20.38 -30.03
N SER A 330 -14.35 19.93 -30.65
CA SER A 330 -15.68 19.81 -30.00
C SER A 330 -15.98 18.43 -29.37
N THR A 331 -15.16 17.40 -29.60
CA THR A 331 -15.32 16.09 -28.96
C THR A 331 -14.86 16.13 -27.50
N ILE A 332 -15.01 15.03 -26.76
CA ILE A 332 -14.49 14.92 -25.40
C ILE A 332 -12.97 14.68 -25.51
N PRO A 333 -12.10 15.66 -25.16
CA PRO A 333 -10.66 15.48 -25.22
C PRO A 333 -10.20 14.46 -24.19
N PRO A 334 -9.03 13.82 -24.35
CA PRO A 334 -8.48 13.01 -23.27
C PRO A 334 -8.17 13.87 -22.03
N GLN A 335 -8.17 13.24 -20.86
CA GLN A 335 -7.76 13.86 -19.59
C GLN A 335 -6.32 14.40 -19.72
N PRO A 336 -6.08 15.70 -19.50
CA PRO A 336 -4.72 16.22 -19.43
C PRO A 336 -4.01 15.74 -18.17
N TYR A 337 -2.72 15.45 -18.27
CA TYR A 337 -1.89 15.04 -17.14
C TYR A 337 -0.45 15.53 -17.31
N VAL A 338 0.25 15.63 -16.19
CA VAL A 338 1.70 15.82 -16.13
C VAL A 338 2.34 14.55 -15.59
N VAL A 339 3.55 14.27 -16.05
CA VAL A 339 4.39 13.21 -15.51
C VAL A 339 5.50 13.88 -14.72
N PHE A 340 5.78 13.42 -13.51
CA PHE A 340 6.94 13.89 -12.76
C PHE A 340 7.95 12.75 -12.57
N SER A 341 9.22 13.11 -12.41
CA SER A 341 10.27 12.18 -12.00
C SER A 341 11.26 12.82 -11.03
N SER A 342 11.89 12.01 -10.20
CA SER A 342 13.00 12.40 -9.33
C SER A 342 14.15 12.98 -10.16
N GLY A 343 14.83 13.99 -9.63
CA GLY A 343 16.04 14.56 -10.21
C GLY A 343 17.23 13.60 -10.28
N HIS A 344 17.18 12.49 -9.51
CA HIS A 344 18.20 11.42 -9.58
C HIS A 344 18.03 10.51 -10.79
N MET A 345 16.87 10.54 -11.44
CA MET A 345 16.63 9.77 -12.66
C MET A 345 17.28 10.46 -13.87
N PRO A 346 17.73 9.69 -14.88
CA PRO A 346 18.15 10.26 -16.15
C PRO A 346 17.08 11.19 -16.72
N TYR A 347 17.48 12.42 -17.03
CA TYR A 347 16.61 13.39 -17.68
C TYR A 347 16.25 12.91 -19.09
N VAL A 348 14.95 12.84 -19.39
CA VAL A 348 14.43 12.31 -20.66
C VAL A 348 13.97 13.39 -21.65
N GLY A 349 13.87 14.66 -21.24
CA GLY A 349 13.43 15.77 -22.10
C GLY A 349 14.50 16.30 -23.06
N GLN A 350 15.32 15.43 -23.65
CA GLN A 350 16.36 15.85 -24.59
C GLN A 350 15.74 16.40 -25.89
N ALA A 351 16.28 17.50 -26.41
CA ALA A 351 15.84 18.08 -27.67
C ALA A 351 16.10 17.13 -28.85
N ARG A 352 15.04 16.68 -29.53
CA ARG A 352 15.13 15.83 -30.73
C ARG A 352 14.48 16.50 -31.94
N TYR A 353 15.22 17.44 -32.54
CA TYR A 353 14.78 18.21 -33.71
C TYR A 353 14.46 17.37 -34.97
N SER A 354 14.81 16.09 -34.99
CA SER A 354 14.54 15.17 -36.10
C SER A 354 13.21 14.42 -35.99
N LEU A 355 12.55 14.45 -34.82
CA LEU A 355 11.38 13.61 -34.53
C LEU A 355 10.13 14.40 -34.13
N ASP A 356 10.29 15.65 -33.67
CA ASP A 356 9.18 16.46 -33.16
C ASP A 356 8.83 17.62 -34.09
N HIS A 357 7.52 17.88 -34.23
CA HIS A 357 7.03 19.14 -34.80
C HIS A 357 7.45 20.31 -33.91
N TRP A 358 7.76 21.46 -34.50
CA TRP A 358 8.36 22.60 -33.80
C TRP A 358 7.60 23.04 -32.53
N ASP A 359 6.27 22.90 -32.52
CA ASP A 359 5.40 23.24 -31.37
C ASP A 359 5.60 22.36 -30.12
N PHE A 360 6.19 21.17 -30.27
CA PHE A 360 6.38 20.18 -29.19
C PHE A 360 7.85 19.80 -28.99
N ALA A 361 8.77 20.47 -29.69
CA ALA A 361 10.20 20.23 -29.54
C ALA A 361 10.74 20.97 -28.30
N ASN A 362 11.64 20.32 -27.56
CA ASN A 362 12.38 20.98 -26.49
C ASN A 362 13.47 21.88 -27.10
N TYR A 363 13.55 23.14 -26.68
CA TYR A 363 14.60 24.08 -27.06
C TYR A 363 15.69 24.08 -25.98
N ALA A 364 16.97 24.07 -26.41
CA ALA A 364 18.13 24.02 -25.53
C ALA A 364 18.61 25.42 -25.11
#